data_AF-A0A088RNM6-F1
#
_entry.id   AF-A0A088RNM6-F1
#
_cell.length_a   1.000
_cell.length_b   1.000
_cell.length_c   1.000
_cell.angle_alpha   90.00
_cell.angle_beta   90.00
_cell.angle_gamma   90.00
#
_symmetry.space_group_name_H-M   'P 1'
#
loop_
_entity.id
_entity.type
_entity.pdbx_description
1 polymer ?
#
loop_
_entity_poly.entity_id
_entity_poly.type
_entity_poly.pdbx_seq_one_letter_code
_entity_poly.pdbx_strand_id
1 'polypeptide(L)'
;MFGGSRGVHQAALFDGASLPRKYISLGGWCGPALMLGKLGLRTEAYPFDFSRVTLDGLVHFIRNGFAEGFYPPGPPPYRPECVGPWVLFRGQHTAFAHFDLNDPRVQDHFQVKMCRFDAVLDAPVKPVTFFRTVTARHPQEELALALDLEEAVARRNPSLDFRIVFMVHDQGLRANAVQLAPLSPRVSLWALQYRGSPDDTLFDRTHAAYHAVLLHSVAEDNWPAVNVGVAPSPPATMESAEAFDFEREVLVCDGTARTDDVPFANLTRARFPWRSHDNLALIDGVASVGGTCAGIGSTKMLADVSAVLQVEGQVRRKCRYCGNTAYHAAGRPFRTKRPFTDEEDQLVLIHLYTILTGGDKVAAVEKLAHEMRRGTYEVICRIQYLTNSSTKLMDSIDPASPSDV
;
A
#
# COMPACT_ATOMS: atom_id res chain seq x y z
N MET A 1 3.34 -12.47 -47.59
CA MET A 1 2.67 -11.17 -47.82
C MET A 1 1.35 -11.18 -47.09
N PHE A 2 1.02 -10.04 -46.44
CA PHE A 2 -0.16 -9.73 -45.62
C PHE A 2 -0.20 -10.44 -44.26
N GLY A 3 -0.02 -9.81 -43.09
CA GLY A 3 0.00 -8.40 -42.74
C GLY A 3 -1.24 -8.00 -41.94
N GLY A 4 -1.02 -7.50 -40.72
CA GLY A 4 -2.00 -6.76 -39.91
C GLY A 4 -2.32 -7.45 -38.56
N SER A 5 -2.28 -6.79 -37.42
CA SER A 5 -1.78 -5.46 -37.05
C SER A 5 -1.40 -5.52 -35.56
N ARG A 6 -0.30 -4.86 -35.21
CA ARG A 6 0.07 -4.61 -33.81
C ARG A 6 -1.05 -3.81 -33.17
N GLY A 7 -1.52 -4.28 -32.01
CA GLY A 7 -2.52 -3.60 -31.20
C GLY A 7 -2.12 -2.14 -30.99
N VAL A 8 -2.96 -1.24 -31.45
CA VAL A 8 -2.84 0.19 -31.18
C VAL A 8 -3.02 0.35 -29.68
N HIS A 9 -1.96 0.77 -28.97
CA HIS A 9 -2.08 1.26 -27.61
C HIS A 9 -2.98 2.50 -27.65
N GLN A 10 -4.26 2.32 -27.33
CA GLN A 10 -5.19 3.42 -27.18
C GLN A 10 -4.69 4.27 -26.00
N ALA A 11 -4.22 5.49 -26.30
CA ALA A 11 -3.81 6.43 -25.26
C ALA A 11 -5.03 6.66 -24.35
N ALA A 12 -4.86 6.54 -23.03
CA ALA A 12 -5.94 6.89 -22.13
C ALA A 12 -6.14 8.41 -22.21
N LEU A 13 -7.35 8.79 -22.58
CA LEU A 13 -7.77 10.17 -22.70
C LEU A 13 -8.54 10.55 -21.43
N PHE A 14 -8.08 11.59 -20.74
CA PHE A 14 -8.83 12.21 -19.66
C PHE A 14 -9.71 13.30 -20.26
N ASP A 15 -11.04 13.16 -20.19
CA ASP A 15 -11.99 14.04 -20.88
C ASP A 15 -11.65 14.28 -22.37
N GLY A 16 -11.20 13.22 -23.06
CA GLY A 16 -10.83 13.30 -24.48
C GLY A 16 -9.44 13.92 -24.76
N ALA A 17 -8.69 14.33 -23.73
CA ALA A 17 -7.36 14.91 -23.86
C ALA A 17 -6.22 13.95 -23.45
N SER A 18 -5.12 13.98 -24.20
CA SER A 18 -3.85 13.37 -23.76
C SER A 18 -3.22 14.27 -22.71
N LEU A 19 -3.04 13.77 -21.50
CA LEU A 19 -2.37 14.53 -20.45
C LEU A 19 -0.86 14.67 -20.68
N PRO A 20 -0.25 15.76 -20.15
CA PRO A 20 1.16 16.06 -20.35
C PRO A 20 2.08 15.08 -19.60
N ARG A 21 1.57 14.39 -18.59
CA ARG A 21 2.35 13.51 -17.70
C ARG A 21 1.79 12.10 -17.63
N LYS A 22 2.63 11.17 -17.16
CA LYS A 22 2.22 9.83 -16.71
C LYS A 22 1.93 9.86 -15.21
N TYR A 23 0.89 9.16 -14.78
CA TYR A 23 0.48 9.14 -13.37
C TYR A 23 0.58 7.72 -12.83
N ILE A 24 1.35 7.54 -11.76
CA ILE A 24 1.76 6.21 -11.28
C ILE A 24 1.61 6.12 -9.76
N SER A 25 1.05 5.02 -9.27
CA SER A 25 1.07 4.71 -7.84
C SER A 25 2.42 4.12 -7.42
N LEU A 26 2.97 4.63 -6.33
CA LEU A 26 4.08 4.02 -5.59
C LEU A 26 3.59 3.13 -4.44
N GLY A 27 2.31 2.75 -4.44
CA GLY A 27 1.73 1.86 -3.45
C GLY A 27 1.60 2.48 -2.06
N GLY A 28 1.82 1.63 -1.05
CA GLY A 28 1.45 1.88 0.36
C GLY A 28 0.06 1.33 0.62
N TRP A 29 -0.91 1.82 -0.14
CA TRP A 29 -2.27 1.29 -0.24
C TRP A 29 -2.78 1.39 -1.69
N CYS A 30 -3.79 0.60 -2.07
CA CYS A 30 -4.29 0.52 -3.45
C CYS A 30 -5.07 1.75 -3.93
N GLY A 31 -5.44 2.67 -3.04
CA GLY A 31 -6.25 3.85 -3.33
C GLY A 31 -5.82 4.69 -4.53
N PRO A 32 -4.54 5.12 -4.63
CA PRO A 32 -4.09 5.91 -5.78
C PRO A 32 -4.28 5.15 -7.11
N ALA A 33 -3.94 3.86 -7.16
CA ALA A 33 -4.09 3.06 -8.38
C ALA A 33 -5.57 2.89 -8.77
N LEU A 34 -6.44 2.64 -7.79
CA LEU A 34 -7.89 2.55 -8.01
C LEU A 34 -8.48 3.88 -8.50
N MET A 35 -8.10 5.00 -7.88
CA MET A 35 -8.59 6.32 -8.29
C MET A 35 -8.08 6.73 -9.67
N LEU A 36 -6.79 6.51 -9.96
CA LEU A 36 -6.23 6.73 -11.30
C LEU A 36 -6.96 5.88 -12.34
N GLY A 37 -7.34 4.65 -12.00
CA GLY A 37 -8.18 3.80 -12.85
C GLY A 37 -9.58 4.39 -13.08
N LYS A 38 -10.27 4.82 -12.01
CA LYS A 38 -11.61 5.41 -12.08
C LYS A 38 -11.65 6.71 -12.89
N LEU A 39 -10.58 7.48 -12.85
CA LEU A 39 -10.41 8.71 -13.65
C LEU A 39 -9.91 8.44 -15.08
N GLY A 40 -9.62 7.20 -15.46
CA GLY A 40 -9.04 6.90 -16.78
C GLY A 40 -7.60 7.41 -16.95
N LEU A 41 -6.89 7.71 -15.85
CA LEU A 41 -5.50 8.17 -15.84
C LEU A 41 -4.48 7.03 -15.80
N ARG A 42 -4.92 5.84 -15.37
CA ARG A 42 -4.09 4.66 -15.30
C ARG A 42 -4.08 3.92 -16.64
N THR A 43 -3.01 4.13 -17.41
CA THR A 43 -2.79 3.50 -18.74
C THR A 43 -2.21 2.10 -18.67
N GLU A 44 -1.45 1.80 -17.62
CA GLU A 44 -0.69 0.56 -17.46
C GLU A 44 -0.64 0.13 -16.00
N ALA A 45 -0.29 -1.13 -15.75
CA ALA A 45 -0.10 -1.67 -14.41
C ALA A 45 1.36 -1.57 -13.94
N TYR A 46 1.57 -1.23 -12.67
CA TYR A 46 2.88 -1.10 -12.05
C TYR A 46 3.04 -2.04 -10.85
N PRO A 47 4.29 -2.34 -10.42
CA PRO A 47 4.52 -3.38 -9.42
C PRO A 47 3.95 -3.03 -8.04
N PHE A 48 3.70 -1.73 -7.78
CA PHE A 48 3.22 -1.25 -6.49
C PHE A 48 1.72 -0.90 -6.44
N ASP A 49 0.99 -1.03 -7.55
CA ASP A 49 -0.43 -0.62 -7.63
C ASP A 49 -1.32 -1.35 -6.59
N PHE A 50 -1.06 -2.63 -6.34
CA PHE A 50 -1.83 -3.50 -5.46
C PHE A 50 -0.96 -4.28 -4.49
N SER A 51 0.29 -3.85 -4.33
CA SER A 51 1.21 -4.38 -3.33
C SER A 51 1.39 -3.35 -2.25
N ARG A 52 1.33 -3.80 -0.99
CA ARG A 52 1.76 -2.97 0.12
C ARG A 52 3.28 -2.94 0.06
N VAL A 53 3.87 -1.75 0.06
CA VAL A 53 5.33 -1.59 -0.02
C VAL A 53 5.77 -0.50 0.94
N THR A 54 6.86 -0.71 1.68
CA THR A 54 7.43 0.28 2.59
C THR A 54 8.24 1.33 1.83
N LEU A 55 8.38 2.53 2.39
CA LEU A 55 9.05 3.62 1.69
C LEU A 55 10.57 3.41 1.58
N ASP A 56 11.20 2.82 2.60
CA ASP A 56 12.59 2.34 2.50
C ASP A 56 12.76 1.24 1.45
N GLY A 57 11.74 0.41 1.27
CA GLY A 57 11.66 -0.58 0.20
C GLY A 57 11.63 0.06 -1.19
N LEU A 58 10.77 1.06 -1.39
CA LEU A 58 10.76 1.84 -2.64
C LEU A 58 12.13 2.45 -2.95
N VAL A 59 12.77 3.07 -1.97
CA VAL A 59 14.12 3.63 -2.11
C VAL A 59 15.12 2.54 -2.50
N HIS A 60 15.06 1.37 -1.86
CA HIS A 60 15.89 0.22 -2.20
C HIS A 60 15.65 -0.24 -3.65
N PHE A 61 14.40 -0.47 -4.06
CA PHE A 61 14.07 -0.96 -5.41
C PHE A 61 14.45 0.03 -6.51
N ILE A 62 14.31 1.33 -6.25
CA ILE A 62 14.74 2.36 -7.20
C ILE A 62 16.26 2.33 -7.34
N ARG A 63 17.02 2.22 -6.24
CA ARG A 63 18.49 2.26 -6.27
C ARG A 63 19.12 0.98 -6.80
N ASN A 64 18.55 -0.18 -6.48
CA ASN A 64 19.20 -1.48 -6.65
C ASN A 64 18.41 -2.46 -7.54
N GLY A 65 17.21 -2.08 -7.99
CA GLY A 65 16.30 -2.99 -8.70
C GLY A 65 15.55 -3.94 -7.77
N PHE A 66 14.86 -4.92 -8.34
CA PHE A 66 13.88 -5.77 -7.65
C PHE A 66 14.39 -7.14 -7.19
N ALA A 67 15.69 -7.43 -7.40
CA ALA A 67 16.26 -8.74 -7.16
C ALA A 67 16.26 -9.15 -5.68
N GLU A 68 16.37 -8.19 -4.76
CA GLU A 68 16.41 -8.42 -3.32
C GLU A 68 15.20 -7.78 -2.63
N GLY A 69 14.52 -8.52 -1.76
CA GLY A 69 13.51 -7.96 -0.84
C GLY A 69 12.12 -7.64 -1.42
N PHE A 70 11.90 -7.81 -2.73
CA PHE A 70 10.57 -7.64 -3.35
C PHE A 70 9.65 -8.83 -3.11
N TYR A 71 10.18 -10.06 -3.15
CA TYR A 71 9.43 -11.27 -2.82
C TYR A 71 9.68 -11.69 -1.36
N PRO A 72 8.84 -12.58 -0.79
CA PRO A 72 9.11 -13.18 0.51
C PRO A 72 10.49 -13.86 0.55
N PRO A 73 11.14 -13.96 1.73
CA PRO A 73 12.43 -14.62 1.85
C PRO A 73 12.34 -16.12 1.52
N GLY A 74 13.40 -16.64 0.90
CA GLY A 74 13.52 -18.05 0.47
C GLY A 74 13.02 -18.28 -0.97
N PRO A 75 13.31 -19.45 -1.56
CA PRO A 75 12.78 -19.81 -2.88
C PRO A 75 11.29 -20.19 -2.80
N PRO A 76 10.52 -20.08 -3.91
CA PRO A 76 9.20 -20.67 -4.01
C PRO A 76 9.22 -22.20 -3.73
N PRO A 77 8.16 -22.78 -3.16
CA PRO A 77 6.90 -22.12 -2.83
C PRO A 77 7.01 -21.25 -1.57
N TYR A 78 6.54 -20.00 -1.69
CA TYR A 78 6.45 -19.08 -0.57
C TYR A 78 5.37 -19.53 0.41
N ARG A 79 5.63 -19.38 1.70
CA ARG A 79 4.67 -19.68 2.77
C ARG A 79 3.67 -18.52 2.91
N PRO A 80 2.37 -18.74 2.67
CA PRO A 80 1.36 -17.73 2.93
C PRO A 80 1.05 -17.66 4.44
N GLU A 81 0.61 -16.49 4.88
CA GLU A 81 0.23 -16.20 6.25
C GLU A 81 -1.24 -15.78 6.31
N CYS A 82 -2.03 -16.40 7.19
CA CYS A 82 -3.44 -16.04 7.36
C CYS A 82 -3.60 -15.01 8.47
N VAL A 83 -4.02 -13.80 8.11
CA VAL A 83 -4.25 -12.68 9.04
C VAL A 83 -5.69 -12.22 8.91
N GLY A 84 -6.51 -12.60 9.90
CA GLY A 84 -7.96 -12.43 9.84
C GLY A 84 -8.58 -13.06 8.60
N PRO A 85 -9.27 -12.28 7.74
CA PRO A 85 -9.85 -12.78 6.49
C PRO A 85 -8.85 -12.76 5.32
N TRP A 86 -7.58 -12.42 5.52
CA TRP A 86 -6.61 -12.27 4.42
C TRP A 86 -5.59 -13.41 4.36
N VAL A 87 -5.19 -13.80 3.14
CA VAL A 87 -3.99 -14.61 2.86
C VAL A 87 -2.90 -13.69 2.36
N LEU A 88 -1.82 -13.56 3.12
CA LEU A 88 -0.74 -12.64 2.82
C LEU A 88 0.55 -13.39 2.47
N PHE A 89 1.22 -12.97 1.42
CA PHE A 89 2.64 -13.24 1.23
C PHE A 89 3.43 -12.02 1.67
N ARG A 90 4.24 -12.13 2.73
CA ARG A 90 4.95 -10.98 3.32
C ARG A 90 6.46 -11.12 3.15
N GLY A 91 7.04 -10.14 2.46
CA GLY A 91 8.47 -9.90 2.39
C GLY A 91 8.91 -8.81 3.38
N GLN A 92 10.13 -8.33 3.19
CA GLN A 92 10.70 -7.31 4.09
C GLN A 92 9.98 -6.03 3.78
N HIS A 93 10.08 -5.64 2.52
CA HIS A 93 9.62 -4.37 2.01
C HIS A 93 8.22 -4.44 1.44
N THR A 94 7.66 -5.63 1.22
CA THR A 94 6.42 -5.83 0.46
C THR A 94 5.46 -6.80 1.13
N ALA A 95 4.18 -6.66 0.83
CA ALA A 95 3.18 -7.67 1.12
C ALA A 95 2.11 -7.72 0.03
N PHE A 96 1.65 -8.94 -0.25
CA PHE A 96 0.72 -9.25 -1.33
C PHE A 96 -0.50 -9.94 -0.74
N ALA A 97 -1.68 -9.32 -0.89
CA ALA A 97 -2.95 -9.85 -0.41
C ALA A 97 -3.82 -10.43 -1.54
N HIS A 98 -3.56 -10.06 -2.80
CA HIS A 98 -4.42 -10.40 -3.95
C HIS A 98 -3.67 -11.21 -5.02
N PHE A 99 -2.58 -11.87 -4.64
CA PHE A 99 -1.72 -12.56 -5.58
C PHE A 99 -1.24 -13.87 -4.98
N ASP A 100 -1.53 -14.98 -5.66
CA ASP A 100 -0.85 -16.24 -5.39
C ASP A 100 0.56 -16.16 -5.99
N LEU A 101 1.55 -15.85 -5.15
CA LEU A 101 2.95 -15.76 -5.59
C LEU A 101 3.53 -17.12 -5.96
N ASN A 102 2.84 -18.23 -5.70
CA ASN A 102 3.27 -19.55 -6.14
C ASN A 102 2.78 -19.90 -7.55
N ASP A 103 1.94 -19.05 -8.18
CA ASP A 103 1.60 -19.15 -9.60
C ASP A 103 2.70 -18.49 -10.46
N PRO A 104 3.42 -19.24 -11.32
CA PRO A 104 4.45 -18.68 -12.20
C PRO A 104 3.93 -17.54 -13.09
N ARG A 105 2.66 -17.58 -13.51
CA ARG A 105 2.06 -16.54 -14.36
C ARG A 105 1.95 -15.22 -13.61
N VAL A 106 1.70 -15.27 -12.30
CA VAL A 106 1.67 -14.09 -11.43
C VAL A 106 3.08 -13.50 -11.32
N GLN A 107 4.09 -14.34 -11.15
CA GLN A 107 5.50 -13.92 -11.11
C GLN A 107 5.92 -13.26 -12.44
N ASP A 108 5.61 -13.89 -13.58
CA ASP A 108 5.88 -13.34 -14.91
C ASP A 108 5.20 -11.98 -15.12
N HIS A 109 3.94 -11.83 -14.70
CA HIS A 109 3.25 -10.55 -14.75
C HIS A 109 3.92 -9.48 -13.88
N PHE A 110 4.45 -9.84 -12.72
CA PHE A 110 5.22 -8.89 -11.91
C PHE A 110 6.53 -8.51 -12.58
N GLN A 111 7.24 -9.44 -13.22
CA GLN A 111 8.46 -9.14 -13.97
C GLN A 111 8.20 -8.10 -15.06
N VAL A 112 7.10 -8.24 -15.82
CA VAL A 112 6.69 -7.25 -16.83
C VAL A 112 6.43 -5.88 -16.19
N LYS A 113 5.76 -5.83 -15.04
CA LYS A 113 5.49 -4.58 -14.32
C LYS A 113 6.78 -3.92 -13.82
N MET A 114 7.73 -4.71 -13.32
CA MET A 114 9.04 -4.22 -12.87
C MET A 114 9.83 -3.61 -14.03
N CYS A 115 9.97 -4.34 -15.14
CA CYS A 115 10.64 -3.83 -16.35
C CYS A 115 9.99 -2.52 -16.86
N ARG A 116 8.65 -2.44 -16.80
CA ARG A 116 7.92 -1.21 -17.16
C ARG A 116 8.23 -0.06 -16.20
N PHE A 117 8.29 -0.32 -14.90
CA PHE A 117 8.62 0.69 -13.90
C PHE A 117 10.07 1.18 -14.07
N ASP A 118 11.01 0.27 -14.31
CA ASP A 118 12.40 0.61 -14.62
C ASP A 118 12.48 1.48 -15.88
N ALA A 119 11.74 1.13 -16.95
CA ALA A 119 11.69 1.94 -18.17
C ALA A 119 11.12 3.36 -17.95
N VAL A 120 10.17 3.53 -17.02
CA VAL A 120 9.67 4.86 -16.63
C VAL A 120 10.78 5.71 -16.01
N LEU A 121 11.66 5.10 -15.23
CA LEU A 121 12.75 5.80 -14.55
C LEU A 121 13.93 6.05 -15.50
N ASP A 122 14.32 5.05 -16.28
CA ASP A 122 15.56 5.07 -17.05
C ASP A 122 15.40 5.69 -18.44
N ALA A 123 14.21 5.56 -19.06
CA ALA A 123 13.93 6.06 -20.40
C ALA A 123 12.51 6.67 -20.49
N PRO A 124 12.22 7.75 -19.74
CA PRO A 124 10.88 8.34 -19.71
C PRO A 124 10.48 8.93 -21.06
N VAL A 125 9.30 8.53 -21.55
CA VAL A 125 8.68 9.12 -22.76
C VAL A 125 7.93 10.42 -22.43
N LYS A 126 7.51 10.59 -21.17
CA LYS A 126 6.81 11.78 -20.64
C LYS A 126 7.27 12.03 -19.21
N PRO A 127 7.13 13.27 -18.70
CA PRO A 127 7.26 13.54 -17.28
C PRO A 127 6.29 12.69 -16.44
N VAL A 128 6.62 12.49 -15.16
CA VAL A 128 5.91 11.53 -14.30
C VAL A 128 5.45 12.18 -12.99
N THR A 129 4.20 11.95 -12.60
CA THR A 129 3.71 12.26 -11.26
C THR A 129 3.44 10.96 -10.52
N PHE A 130 4.19 10.76 -9.44
CA PHE A 130 4.07 9.62 -8.55
C PHE A 130 3.13 9.94 -7.39
N PHE A 131 2.28 8.99 -7.02
CA PHE A 131 1.36 9.09 -5.88
C PHE A 131 1.68 8.04 -4.83
N ARG A 132 1.86 8.48 -3.60
CA ARG A 132 2.19 7.61 -2.46
C ARG A 132 1.19 7.81 -1.34
N THR A 133 0.50 6.75 -0.95
CA THR A 133 -0.27 6.75 0.29
C THR A 133 0.66 6.45 1.44
N VAL A 134 0.70 7.33 2.44
CA VAL A 134 1.39 7.10 3.70
C VAL A 134 0.55 6.15 4.53
N THR A 135 1.15 5.02 4.88
CA THR A 135 0.47 3.91 5.57
C THR A 135 1.15 3.53 6.87
N ALA A 136 2.15 4.31 7.29
CA ALA A 136 2.85 4.10 8.53
C ALA A 136 1.94 4.35 9.71
N ARG A 137 2.03 3.47 10.70
CA ARG A 137 1.33 3.65 11.98
C ARG A 137 1.62 5.03 12.56
N HIS A 138 2.87 5.48 12.44
CA HIS A 138 3.30 6.83 12.74
C HIS A 138 3.73 7.51 11.43
N PRO A 139 2.88 8.37 10.83
CA PRO A 139 3.15 8.98 9.51
C PRO A 139 4.53 9.66 9.41
N GLN A 140 4.99 10.25 10.50
CA GLN A 140 6.30 10.89 10.61
C GLN A 140 7.47 9.99 10.21
N GLU A 141 7.39 8.68 10.49
CA GLU A 141 8.49 7.75 10.18
C GLU A 141 8.67 7.55 8.69
N GLU A 142 7.56 7.50 7.95
CA GLU A 142 7.56 7.42 6.50
C GLU A 142 7.89 8.78 5.90
N LEU A 143 7.30 9.87 6.38
CA LEU A 143 7.59 11.22 5.89
C LEU A 143 9.05 11.67 6.14
N ALA A 144 9.76 11.02 7.06
CA ALA A 144 11.20 11.22 7.24
C ALA A 144 12.03 10.74 6.04
N LEU A 145 11.56 9.74 5.30
CA LEU A 145 12.22 9.16 4.12
C LEU A 145 11.75 9.78 2.79
N ALA A 146 10.84 10.75 2.83
CA ALA A 146 10.28 11.35 1.61
C ALA A 146 11.35 11.98 0.71
N LEU A 147 12.34 12.67 1.29
CA LEU A 147 13.44 13.27 0.54
C LEU A 147 14.47 12.23 0.09
N ASP A 148 14.61 11.10 0.81
CA ASP A 148 15.46 9.98 0.35
C ASP A 148 14.86 9.33 -0.91
N LEU A 149 13.52 9.27 -1.01
CA LEU A 149 12.81 8.83 -2.21
C LEU A 149 13.03 9.80 -3.37
N GLU A 150 12.84 11.10 -3.15
CA GLU A 150 13.12 12.13 -4.17
C GLU A 150 14.57 12.01 -4.68
N GLU A 151 15.53 11.92 -3.75
CA GLU A 151 16.94 11.77 -4.08
C GLU A 151 17.21 10.47 -4.85
N ALA A 152 16.59 9.35 -4.48
CA ALA A 152 16.75 8.08 -5.17
C ALA A 152 16.29 8.16 -6.63
N VAL A 153 15.14 8.78 -6.90
CA VAL A 153 14.63 8.98 -8.26
C VAL A 153 15.55 9.94 -9.04
N ALA A 154 15.91 11.08 -8.46
CA ALA A 154 16.76 12.08 -9.11
C ALA A 154 18.17 11.54 -9.40
N ARG A 155 18.73 10.69 -8.52
CA ARG A 155 20.03 10.05 -8.74
C ARG A 155 19.96 9.00 -9.84
N ARG A 156 18.88 8.21 -9.90
CA ARG A 156 18.71 7.18 -10.93
C ARG A 156 18.62 7.79 -12.32
N ASN A 157 17.87 8.88 -12.48
CA ASN A 157 17.82 9.63 -13.72
C ASN A 157 17.72 11.15 -13.45
N PRO A 158 18.83 11.89 -13.54
CA PRO A 158 18.85 13.34 -13.31
C PRO A 158 18.01 14.14 -14.31
N SER A 159 17.75 13.58 -15.50
CA SER A 159 16.98 14.21 -16.57
C SER A 159 15.47 13.98 -16.46
N LEU A 160 15.04 13.05 -15.59
CA LEU A 160 13.63 12.76 -15.38
C LEU A 160 12.93 13.97 -14.72
N ASP A 161 11.97 14.54 -15.42
CA ASP A 161 11.00 15.45 -14.82
C ASP A 161 9.95 14.64 -14.05
N PHE A 162 10.04 14.68 -12.72
CA PHE A 162 9.10 13.98 -11.85
C PHE A 162 8.57 14.84 -10.70
N ARG A 163 7.41 14.43 -10.20
CA ARG A 163 6.77 14.94 -8.98
C ARG A 163 6.34 13.77 -8.10
N ILE A 164 6.26 13.99 -6.80
CA ILE A 164 5.79 13.01 -5.83
C ILE A 164 4.70 13.66 -4.97
N VAL A 165 3.57 12.98 -4.82
CA VAL A 165 2.43 13.41 -4.04
C VAL A 165 2.24 12.42 -2.90
N PHE A 166 2.51 12.86 -1.66
CA PHE A 166 2.23 12.08 -0.47
C PHE A 166 0.83 12.39 0.07
N MET A 167 0.10 11.35 0.44
CA MET A 167 -1.25 11.46 1.01
C MET A 167 -1.34 10.68 2.31
N VAL A 168 -1.62 11.35 3.41
CA VAL A 168 -1.73 10.78 4.76
C VAL A 168 -3.19 10.69 5.14
N HIS A 169 -3.63 9.52 5.63
CA HIS A 169 -5.03 9.28 5.94
C HIS A 169 -5.44 9.78 7.33
N ASP A 170 -6.72 10.16 7.42
CA ASP A 170 -7.49 10.38 8.65
C ASP A 170 -6.73 11.10 9.77
N GLN A 171 -6.50 12.39 9.55
CA GLN A 171 -5.85 13.26 10.54
C GLN A 171 -6.83 14.06 11.40
N GLY A 172 -8.15 13.82 11.24
CA GLY A 172 -9.22 14.35 12.08
C GLY A 172 -9.63 15.79 11.75
N LEU A 173 -9.69 16.14 10.47
CA LEU A 173 -10.00 17.50 10.01
C LEU A 173 -11.36 17.54 9.29
N ARG A 174 -12.15 18.61 9.40
CA ARG A 174 -13.44 18.75 8.69
C ARG A 174 -13.34 19.01 7.18
N ALA A 175 -12.16 18.83 6.58
CA ALA A 175 -11.91 19.02 5.16
C ALA A 175 -11.78 17.67 4.43
N ASN A 176 -12.18 17.59 3.15
CA ASN A 176 -11.93 16.39 2.33
C ASN A 176 -10.44 16.05 2.26
N ALA A 177 -9.64 17.04 1.87
CA ALA A 177 -8.20 16.97 1.80
C ALA A 177 -7.63 18.37 2.04
N VAL A 178 -6.44 18.44 2.65
CA VAL A 178 -5.71 19.68 2.89
C VAL A 178 -4.28 19.50 2.40
N GLN A 179 -3.81 20.44 1.58
CA GLN A 179 -2.40 20.51 1.23
C GLN A 179 -1.63 21.13 2.39
N LEU A 180 -0.60 20.42 2.86
CA LEU A 180 0.37 20.94 3.81
C LEU A 180 1.52 21.61 3.05
N ALA A 181 2.41 22.26 3.79
CA ALA A 181 3.66 22.79 3.28
C ALA A 181 4.39 21.75 2.41
N PRO A 182 4.72 22.08 1.15
CA PRO A 182 5.50 21.21 0.30
C PRO A 182 6.83 20.84 0.96
N LEU A 183 7.26 19.59 0.77
CA LEU A 183 8.53 19.09 1.30
C LEU A 183 9.71 19.52 0.44
N SER A 184 9.45 19.70 -0.87
CA SER A 184 10.39 20.23 -1.85
C SER A 184 9.59 20.77 -3.05
N PRO A 185 10.25 21.41 -4.04
CA PRO A 185 9.56 21.86 -5.26
C PRO A 185 8.93 20.72 -6.08
N ARG A 186 9.35 19.47 -5.86
CA ARG A 186 8.82 18.26 -6.53
C ARG A 186 7.92 17.42 -5.62
N VAL A 187 7.86 17.71 -4.33
CA VAL A 187 7.19 16.84 -3.34
C VAL A 187 6.10 17.60 -2.59
N SER A 188 4.84 17.27 -2.88
CA SER A 188 3.68 17.78 -2.15
C SER A 188 3.21 16.79 -1.08
N LEU A 189 2.58 17.32 -0.03
CA LEU A 189 2.09 16.55 1.10
C LEU A 189 0.64 16.93 1.38
N TRP A 190 -0.22 15.93 1.52
CA TRP A 190 -1.64 16.08 1.75
C TRP A 190 -2.09 15.28 2.96
N ALA A 191 -2.99 15.86 3.76
CA ALA A 191 -3.78 15.14 4.74
C ALA A 191 -5.18 14.91 4.18
N LEU A 192 -5.68 13.68 4.29
CA LEU A 192 -7.00 13.26 3.83
C LEU A 192 -7.91 13.04 5.03
N GLN A 193 -9.22 13.27 4.84
CA GLN A 193 -10.25 12.84 5.80
C GLN A 193 -11.18 11.80 5.18
N TYR A 194 -11.73 10.95 6.03
CA TYR A 194 -12.79 10.03 5.67
C TYR A 194 -14.15 10.71 5.75
N ARG A 195 -14.97 10.55 4.72
CA ARG A 195 -16.39 10.91 4.72
C ARG A 195 -17.26 9.66 4.59
N GLY A 196 -18.57 9.80 4.77
CA GLY A 196 -19.51 8.68 4.66
C GLY A 196 -19.64 7.85 5.94
N SER A 197 -20.39 6.74 5.83
CA SER A 197 -20.70 5.85 6.94
C SER A 197 -19.48 5.00 7.32
N PRO A 198 -19.30 4.59 8.59
CA PRO A 198 -18.33 3.56 8.96
C PRO A 198 -18.54 2.22 8.25
N ASP A 199 -19.76 1.94 7.78
CA ASP A 199 -20.11 0.71 7.04
C ASP A 199 -19.65 0.74 5.58
N ASP A 200 -19.34 1.92 5.04
CA ASP A 200 -18.82 2.07 3.68
C ASP A 200 -17.37 1.57 3.59
N THR A 201 -16.97 1.10 2.40
CA THR A 201 -15.58 0.69 2.20
C THR A 201 -14.62 1.87 2.40
N LEU A 202 -13.40 1.60 2.85
CA LEU A 202 -12.40 2.67 3.02
C LEU A 202 -12.16 3.47 1.72
N PHE A 203 -12.27 2.81 0.56
CA PHE A 203 -12.14 3.49 -0.73
C PHE A 203 -13.28 4.45 -1.01
N ASP A 204 -14.53 4.07 -0.72
CA ASP A 204 -15.68 4.96 -0.88
C ASP A 204 -15.57 6.16 0.06
N ARG A 205 -15.18 5.92 1.31
CA ARG A 205 -15.00 6.96 2.33
C ARG A 205 -13.89 7.96 2.02
N THR A 206 -12.89 7.54 1.25
CA THR A 206 -11.74 8.38 0.85
C THR A 206 -11.86 8.92 -0.57
N HIS A 207 -12.91 8.54 -1.31
CA HIS A 207 -13.05 8.83 -2.74
C HIS A 207 -12.92 10.33 -3.04
N ALA A 208 -13.70 11.17 -2.37
CA ALA A 208 -13.69 12.62 -2.58
C ALA A 208 -12.31 13.25 -2.29
N ALA A 209 -11.64 12.78 -1.23
CA ALA A 209 -10.32 13.26 -0.84
C ALA A 209 -9.26 12.95 -1.92
N TYR A 210 -9.16 11.69 -2.35
CA TYR A 210 -8.23 11.31 -3.42
C TYR A 210 -8.54 12.02 -4.74
N HIS A 211 -9.81 12.15 -5.09
CA HIS A 211 -10.24 12.84 -6.29
C HIS A 211 -9.72 14.29 -6.29
N ALA A 212 -9.92 15.02 -5.20
CA ALA A 212 -9.44 16.39 -5.04
C ALA A 212 -7.91 16.49 -5.18
N VAL A 213 -7.16 15.61 -4.51
CA VAL A 213 -5.69 15.60 -4.59
C VAL A 213 -5.21 15.32 -6.01
N LEU A 214 -5.80 14.34 -6.70
CA LEU A 214 -5.40 13.98 -8.05
C LEU A 214 -5.68 15.09 -9.05
N LEU A 215 -6.89 15.68 -9.03
CA LEU A 215 -7.21 16.82 -9.91
C LEU A 215 -6.28 18.00 -9.67
N HIS A 216 -6.01 18.34 -8.40
CA HIS A 216 -5.03 19.37 -8.07
C HIS A 216 -3.63 19.03 -8.61
N SER A 217 -3.23 17.76 -8.53
CA SER A 217 -1.91 17.32 -8.97
C SER A 217 -1.75 17.23 -10.49
N VAL A 218 -2.85 17.14 -11.24
CA VAL A 218 -2.88 17.13 -12.71
C VAL A 218 -2.70 18.54 -13.28
N ALA A 219 -3.17 19.58 -12.59
CA ALA A 219 -2.99 20.96 -13.00
C ALA A 219 -1.52 21.38 -12.92
N GLU A 220 -0.91 21.69 -14.06
CA GLU A 220 0.51 22.04 -14.16
C GLU A 220 0.84 23.36 -13.44
N ASP A 221 -0.09 24.31 -13.39
CA ASP A 221 0.09 25.61 -12.71
C ASP A 221 0.29 25.47 -11.19
N ASN A 222 -0.08 24.32 -10.61
CA ASN A 222 0.18 24.02 -9.21
C ASN A 222 1.63 23.57 -8.97
N TRP A 223 2.49 23.60 -9.99
CA TRP A 223 3.87 23.13 -9.95
C TRP A 223 4.86 24.05 -10.68
N PRO A 224 6.15 24.07 -10.29
CA PRO A 224 6.70 23.40 -9.11
C PRO A 224 6.09 23.96 -7.82
N ALA A 225 6.13 23.18 -6.76
CA ALA A 225 5.55 23.61 -5.49
C ALA A 225 6.36 24.81 -4.96
N VAL A 226 5.77 26.00 -5.01
CA VAL A 226 6.37 27.24 -4.49
C VAL A 226 6.26 27.28 -2.96
N ASN A 227 7.12 28.07 -2.31
CA ASN A 227 7.12 28.29 -0.86
C ASN A 227 7.33 27.01 -0.02
N VAL A 228 8.36 26.23 -0.35
CA VAL A 228 8.76 25.02 0.40
C VAL A 228 8.85 25.30 1.90
N GLY A 229 8.25 24.42 2.71
CA GLY A 229 8.20 24.57 4.17
C GLY A 229 7.14 25.55 4.69
N VAL A 230 6.42 26.25 3.81
CA VAL A 230 5.28 27.11 4.15
C VAL A 230 4.01 26.51 3.58
N ALA A 231 2.98 26.40 4.40
CA ALA A 231 1.70 25.85 3.95
C ALA A 231 1.02 26.81 2.97
N PRO A 232 0.44 26.30 1.86
CA PRO A 232 -0.39 27.13 1.01
C PRO A 232 -1.62 27.57 1.79
N SER A 233 -2.04 28.82 1.60
CA SER A 233 -3.32 29.27 2.12
C SER A 233 -4.44 28.40 1.52
N PRO A 234 -5.38 27.90 2.33
CA PRO A 234 -6.58 27.24 1.79
C PRO A 234 -7.28 28.18 0.81
N PRO A 235 -7.72 27.71 -0.37
CA PRO A 235 -8.48 28.55 -1.28
C PRO A 235 -9.72 29.08 -0.58
N ALA A 236 -9.98 30.39 -0.67
CA ALA A 236 -11.14 31.03 -0.04
C ALA A 236 -12.50 30.47 -0.52
N THR A 237 -12.50 29.70 -1.62
CA THR A 237 -13.68 29.14 -2.28
C THR A 237 -13.82 27.62 -2.12
N MET A 238 -12.96 26.95 -1.35
CA MET A 238 -13.14 25.51 -1.08
C MET A 238 -14.37 25.28 -0.20
N GLU A 239 -15.18 24.29 -0.57
CA GLU A 239 -16.50 24.06 0.01
C GLU A 239 -16.46 23.90 1.54
N SER A 240 -17.22 24.81 2.17
CA SER A 240 -17.59 24.97 3.58
C SER A 240 -16.64 25.77 4.47
N ALA A 241 -17.14 26.93 4.92
CA ALA A 241 -16.60 27.73 6.04
C ALA A 241 -16.56 26.95 7.38
N GLU A 242 -17.03 25.70 7.41
CA GLU A 242 -16.98 24.82 8.58
C GLU A 242 -15.66 24.06 8.68
N ALA A 243 -14.84 24.04 7.61
CA ALA A 243 -13.55 23.35 7.60
C ALA A 243 -12.37 24.26 7.97
N PHE A 244 -12.51 25.57 7.79
CA PHE A 244 -11.45 26.57 7.99
C PHE A 244 -12.05 27.82 8.64
N ASP A 245 -11.38 28.36 9.64
CA ASP A 245 -11.67 29.67 10.22
C ASP A 245 -10.54 30.63 9.83
N PHE A 246 -10.83 31.51 8.87
CA PHE A 246 -9.85 32.47 8.34
C PHE A 246 -9.54 33.60 9.33
N GLU A 247 -10.45 33.94 10.25
CA GLU A 247 -10.19 34.99 11.25
C GLU A 247 -9.23 34.50 12.32
N ARG A 248 -9.37 33.23 12.72
CA ARG A 248 -8.48 32.58 13.70
C ARG A 248 -7.28 31.90 13.07
N GLU A 249 -7.22 31.83 11.73
CA GLU A 249 -6.20 31.11 10.94
C GLU A 249 -6.05 29.64 11.36
N VAL A 250 -7.17 28.93 11.54
CA VAL A 250 -7.18 27.51 11.95
C VAL A 250 -8.00 26.62 11.02
N LEU A 251 -7.59 25.35 10.95
CA LEU A 251 -8.40 24.25 10.44
C LEU A 251 -9.27 23.71 11.56
N VAL A 252 -10.56 23.53 11.26
CA VAL A 252 -11.51 23.00 12.21
C VAL A 252 -11.35 21.48 12.31
N CYS A 253 -11.18 20.99 13.54
CA CYS A 253 -11.12 19.55 13.80
C CYS A 253 -12.51 18.89 13.71
N ASP A 254 -12.57 17.61 13.38
CA ASP A 254 -13.84 16.90 13.25
C ASP A 254 -14.57 16.65 14.59
N GLY A 255 -13.90 16.85 15.73
CA GLY A 255 -14.42 16.60 17.07
C GLY A 255 -14.54 15.12 17.45
N THR A 256 -14.24 14.19 16.53
CA THR A 256 -14.37 12.74 16.74
C THR A 256 -13.02 12.05 16.78
N ALA A 257 -12.18 12.28 15.77
CA ALA A 257 -10.79 11.80 15.72
C ALA A 257 -9.82 12.84 16.32
N ARG A 258 -10.19 14.12 16.32
CA ARG A 258 -9.40 15.21 16.91
C ARG A 258 -10.32 16.21 17.60
N THR A 259 -9.90 16.68 18.77
CA THR A 259 -10.67 17.59 19.63
C THR A 259 -10.28 19.06 19.51
N ASP A 260 -9.08 19.35 18.99
CA ASP A 260 -8.53 20.70 18.91
C ASP A 260 -8.25 21.11 17.46
N ASP A 261 -8.60 22.36 17.15
CA ASP A 261 -8.33 22.98 15.85
C ASP A 261 -6.81 23.08 15.56
N VAL A 262 -6.45 23.09 14.28
CA VAL A 262 -5.04 23.10 13.85
C VAL A 262 -4.70 24.44 13.20
N PRO A 263 -3.80 25.25 13.81
CA PRO A 263 -3.35 26.50 13.21
C PRO A 263 -2.70 26.31 11.84
N PHE A 264 -2.92 27.25 10.91
CA PHE A 264 -2.29 27.21 9.58
C PHE A 264 -0.76 27.19 9.66
N ALA A 265 -0.18 27.90 10.64
CA ALA A 265 1.26 27.87 10.92
C ALA A 265 1.80 26.47 11.31
N ASN A 266 0.93 25.55 11.73
CA ASN A 266 1.29 24.18 12.04
C ASN A 266 1.17 23.23 10.84
N LEU A 267 0.72 23.70 9.67
CA LEU A 267 0.58 22.88 8.45
C LEU A 267 1.92 22.58 7.76
N THR A 268 2.92 22.20 8.54
CA THR A 268 4.22 21.76 8.07
C THR A 268 4.48 20.35 8.57
N ARG A 269 5.29 19.55 7.85
CA ARG A 269 5.66 18.19 8.30
C ARG A 269 6.13 18.16 9.76
N ALA A 270 6.90 19.15 10.18
CA ALA A 270 7.54 19.19 11.49
C ALA A 270 6.60 19.62 12.62
N ARG A 271 5.61 20.48 12.34
CA ARG A 271 4.72 21.05 13.37
C ARG A 271 3.32 20.44 13.36
N PHE A 272 2.94 19.74 12.29
CA PHE A 272 1.61 19.18 12.19
C PHE A 272 1.44 18.10 13.26
N PRO A 273 0.33 18.12 14.02
CA PRO A 273 0.10 17.20 15.13
C PRO A 273 -0.34 15.83 14.64
N TRP A 274 0.58 15.06 14.05
CA TRP A 274 0.30 13.77 13.42
C TRP A 274 -0.32 12.78 14.40
N ARG A 275 -1.43 12.16 13.99
CA ARG A 275 -2.08 11.07 14.72
C ARG A 275 -1.59 9.73 14.19
N SER A 276 -1.39 8.78 15.10
CA SER A 276 -1.14 7.39 14.73
C SER A 276 -2.43 6.70 14.26
N HIS A 277 -2.36 5.88 13.23
CA HIS A 277 -3.51 5.11 12.77
C HIS A 277 -3.13 3.68 12.36
N ASP A 278 -3.94 2.72 12.78
CA ASP A 278 -3.64 1.29 12.62
C ASP A 278 -4.33 0.68 11.39
N ASN A 279 -5.38 1.32 10.88
CA ASN A 279 -6.27 0.80 9.84
C ASN A 279 -5.59 0.50 8.49
N LEU A 280 -4.44 1.15 8.21
CA LEU A 280 -3.62 0.88 7.03
C LEU A 280 -2.31 0.20 7.37
N ALA A 281 -1.73 0.47 8.53
CA ALA A 281 -0.46 -0.10 8.94
C ALA A 281 -0.58 -1.58 9.32
N LEU A 282 -1.71 -1.96 9.93
CA LEU A 282 -1.99 -3.26 10.51
C LEU A 282 -3.19 -3.92 9.83
N ILE A 283 -3.20 -5.25 9.83
CA ILE A 283 -4.32 -6.11 9.45
C ILE A 283 -4.59 -6.98 10.68
N ASP A 284 -5.75 -6.83 11.32
CA ASP A 284 -6.12 -7.52 12.56
C ASP A 284 -5.03 -7.50 13.65
N GLY A 285 -4.40 -6.33 13.83
CA GLY A 285 -3.33 -6.11 14.80
C GLY A 285 -1.95 -6.66 14.38
N VAL A 286 -1.84 -7.29 13.22
CA VAL A 286 -0.57 -7.77 12.66
C VAL A 286 -0.04 -6.77 11.65
N ALA A 287 1.27 -6.49 11.70
CA ALA A 287 1.92 -5.63 10.72
C ALA A 287 1.75 -6.19 9.30
N SER A 288 1.39 -5.32 8.37
CA SER A 288 1.07 -5.77 7.01
C SER A 288 2.28 -6.31 6.25
N VAL A 289 3.50 -5.91 6.62
CA VAL A 289 4.78 -6.38 6.06
C VAL A 289 5.60 -7.08 7.15
N GLY A 290 6.57 -7.90 6.75
CA GLY A 290 7.51 -8.52 7.68
C GLY A 290 8.57 -7.54 8.20
N GLY A 291 9.35 -7.97 9.19
CA GLY A 291 10.51 -7.22 9.69
C GLY A 291 10.20 -6.01 10.58
N THR A 292 8.94 -5.71 10.88
CA THR A 292 8.59 -4.63 11.83
C THR A 292 7.26 -4.89 12.53
N CYS A 293 7.15 -4.54 13.82
CA CYS A 293 5.87 -4.54 14.53
C CYS A 293 5.09 -3.23 14.36
N ALA A 294 5.71 -2.18 13.81
CA ALA A 294 5.07 -0.88 13.60
C ALA A 294 4.32 -0.78 12.26
N GLY A 295 4.45 -1.78 11.37
CA GLY A 295 3.74 -1.81 10.09
C GLY A 295 4.45 -1.06 8.96
N ILE A 296 3.67 -0.54 8.01
CA ILE A 296 4.15 -0.07 6.71
C ILE A 296 4.65 1.37 6.78
N GLY A 297 5.92 1.61 7.07
CA GLY A 297 6.49 2.95 7.00
C GLY A 297 7.99 2.93 6.82
N SER A 298 8.62 2.07 7.60
CA SER A 298 9.96 1.59 7.34
C SER A 298 10.13 0.19 7.94
N THR A 299 11.01 -0.60 7.34
CA THR A 299 11.32 -1.95 7.83
C THR A 299 12.58 -1.92 8.67
N LYS A 300 12.96 -0.78 9.27
CA LYS A 300 14.27 -0.53 9.90
C LYS A 300 14.66 -1.68 10.84
N MET A 301 15.30 -2.68 10.27
CA MET A 301 15.80 -3.87 10.90
C MET A 301 17.26 -3.57 11.24
N LEU A 302 17.62 -3.76 12.51
CA LEU A 302 18.97 -3.53 12.98
C LEU A 302 19.78 -4.81 12.83
N ALA A 303 21.07 -4.68 12.53
CA ALA A 303 21.99 -5.80 12.66
C ALA A 303 22.01 -6.29 14.12
N ASP A 304 21.90 -7.59 14.31
CA ASP A 304 21.96 -8.19 15.63
C ASP A 304 23.40 -8.51 16.02
N VAL A 305 24.11 -7.49 16.51
CA VAL A 305 25.54 -7.57 16.89
C VAL A 305 25.83 -8.56 18.04
N SER A 306 24.80 -9.03 18.75
CA SER A 306 24.92 -10.06 19.81
C SER A 306 24.89 -11.49 19.28
N ALA A 307 24.53 -11.70 18.02
CA ALA A 307 24.61 -13.02 17.41
C ALA A 307 26.08 -13.28 17.02
N VAL A 308 26.76 -14.11 17.81
CA VAL A 308 28.04 -14.71 17.41
C VAL A 308 27.86 -15.30 16.01
N LEU A 309 28.74 -14.93 15.09
CA LEU A 309 28.79 -15.40 13.69
C LEU A 309 28.30 -16.86 13.56
N GLN A 310 27.43 -17.11 12.56
CA GLN A 310 27.45 -18.26 11.64
C GLN A 310 26.03 -18.68 11.23
N VAL A 311 25.59 -18.29 10.03
CA VAL A 311 25.32 -19.20 8.90
C VAL A 311 25.55 -18.36 7.62
N GLU A 312 26.44 -18.81 6.73
CA GLU A 312 26.63 -18.34 5.34
C GLU A 312 26.44 -16.84 5.05
N GLY A 313 27.26 -15.97 5.65
CA GLY A 313 27.43 -14.58 5.20
C GLY A 313 26.23 -13.63 5.38
N GLN A 314 25.09 -14.09 5.93
CA GLN A 314 23.95 -13.24 6.22
C GLN A 314 23.96 -12.73 7.67
N VAL A 315 23.95 -11.41 7.83
CA VAL A 315 23.84 -10.75 9.13
C VAL A 315 22.43 -10.96 9.69
N ARG A 316 22.31 -11.64 10.84
CA ARG A 316 21.04 -11.77 11.56
C ARG A 316 20.50 -10.38 11.88
N ARG A 317 19.21 -10.13 11.58
CA ARG A 317 18.56 -8.84 11.80
C ARG A 317 17.47 -8.92 12.87
N LYS A 318 17.25 -7.83 13.61
CA LYS A 318 16.18 -7.69 14.60
C LYS A 318 15.36 -6.43 14.40
N CYS A 319 14.08 -6.50 14.73
CA CYS A 319 13.17 -5.37 14.67
C CYS A 319 13.67 -4.24 15.57
N ARG A 320 13.80 -3.02 15.02
CA ARG A 320 14.22 -1.84 15.80
C ARG A 320 13.28 -1.53 16.96
N TYR A 321 12.01 -1.86 16.84
CA TYR A 321 10.98 -1.42 17.79
C TYR A 321 10.83 -2.37 19.00
N CYS A 322 10.93 -3.69 18.78
CA CYS A 322 10.75 -4.67 19.87
C CYS A 322 11.85 -5.73 19.97
N GLY A 323 12.86 -5.69 19.10
CA GLY A 323 13.98 -6.64 19.10
C GLY A 323 13.66 -8.04 18.57
N ASN A 324 12.45 -8.28 18.03
CA ASN A 324 12.08 -9.58 17.47
C ASN A 324 13.02 -9.95 16.29
N THR A 325 13.51 -11.20 16.30
CA THR A 325 14.40 -11.75 15.25
C THR A 325 13.70 -12.72 14.31
N ALA A 326 12.45 -13.07 14.58
CA ALA A 326 11.62 -13.97 13.78
C ALA A 326 10.86 -13.22 12.66
N TYR A 327 11.39 -12.08 12.23
CA TYR A 327 10.86 -11.28 11.13
C TYR A 327 9.39 -10.87 11.27
N HIS A 328 8.85 -10.88 12.49
CA HIS A 328 7.42 -10.65 12.71
C HIS A 328 6.51 -11.57 11.88
N ALA A 329 6.86 -12.85 11.74
CA ALA A 329 5.90 -13.86 11.30
C ALA A 329 4.58 -13.68 12.09
N ALA A 330 3.46 -13.66 11.38
CA ALA A 330 2.15 -13.51 11.95
C ALA A 330 1.95 -14.65 12.95
N GLY A 331 1.37 -14.31 14.09
CA GLY A 331 1.07 -15.30 15.13
C GLY A 331 0.00 -16.30 14.69
N ARG A 332 -0.67 -16.93 15.65
CA ARG A 332 -1.76 -17.87 15.33
C ARG A 332 -2.84 -17.16 14.51
N PRO A 333 -3.29 -17.74 13.38
CA PRO A 333 -4.37 -17.19 12.58
C PRO A 333 -5.62 -16.94 13.42
N PHE A 334 -6.40 -15.92 13.07
CA PHE A 334 -7.70 -15.67 13.69
C PHE A 334 -8.60 -16.90 13.55
N ARG A 335 -9.26 -17.29 14.65
CA ARG A 335 -10.24 -18.38 14.70
C ARG A 335 -11.45 -17.96 15.51
N THR A 336 -12.63 -18.08 14.93
CA THR A 336 -13.92 -17.85 15.59
C THR A 336 -14.25 -18.89 16.64
N LYS A 337 -13.65 -20.09 16.57
CA LYS A 337 -13.89 -21.23 17.48
C LYS A 337 -15.32 -21.77 17.49
N ARG A 338 -16.21 -21.29 16.61
CA ARG A 338 -17.58 -21.80 16.47
C ARG A 338 -17.63 -22.93 15.43
N PRO A 339 -18.47 -23.98 15.62
CA PRO A 339 -18.61 -25.07 14.64
C PRO A 339 -19.15 -24.55 13.30
N PHE A 340 -18.82 -25.22 12.19
CA PHE A 340 -19.40 -24.93 10.87
C PHE A 340 -20.87 -25.37 10.83
N THR A 341 -21.74 -24.55 10.23
CA THR A 341 -23.14 -24.92 9.97
C THR A 341 -23.28 -25.62 8.63
N ASP A 342 -24.40 -26.30 8.41
CA ASP A 342 -24.69 -26.98 7.14
C ASP A 342 -24.75 -25.99 5.96
N GLU A 343 -25.25 -24.76 6.20
CA GLU A 343 -25.28 -23.70 5.19
C GLU A 343 -23.88 -23.22 4.82
N GLU A 344 -22.97 -23.09 5.80
CA GLU A 344 -21.58 -22.73 5.56
C GLU A 344 -20.85 -23.84 4.77
N ASP A 345 -21.14 -25.11 5.06
CA ASP A 345 -20.60 -26.24 4.29
C ASP A 345 -21.09 -26.24 2.84
N GLN A 346 -22.39 -26.01 2.63
CA GLN A 346 -22.96 -25.87 1.29
C GLN A 346 -22.30 -24.73 0.53
N LEU A 347 -22.09 -23.57 1.18
CA LEU A 347 -21.42 -22.43 0.58
C LEU A 347 -19.98 -22.78 0.17
N VAL A 348 -19.22 -23.44 1.05
CA VAL A 348 -17.85 -23.90 0.74
C VAL A 348 -17.85 -24.88 -0.44
N LEU A 349 -18.78 -25.84 -0.49
CA LEU A 349 -18.88 -26.83 -1.57
C LEU A 349 -19.25 -26.20 -2.92
N ILE A 350 -20.15 -25.21 -2.92
CA ILE A 350 -20.53 -24.46 -4.13
C ILE A 350 -19.31 -23.72 -4.70
N HIS A 351 -18.53 -23.07 -3.83
CA HIS A 351 -17.34 -22.31 -4.24
C HIS A 351 -16.10 -23.19 -4.51
N LEU A 352 -16.16 -24.46 -4.12
CA LEU A 352 -15.08 -25.43 -4.26
C LEU A 352 -14.67 -25.63 -5.72
N TYR A 353 -15.64 -25.65 -6.64
CA TYR A 353 -15.38 -25.75 -8.06
C TYR A 353 -14.45 -24.63 -8.53
N THR A 354 -14.78 -23.37 -8.22
CA THR A 354 -13.95 -22.19 -8.55
C THR A 354 -12.54 -22.28 -7.95
N ILE A 355 -12.41 -22.80 -6.74
CA ILE A 355 -11.12 -22.98 -6.05
C ILE A 355 -10.28 -24.08 -6.71
N LEU A 356 -10.91 -25.16 -7.19
CA LEU A 356 -10.22 -26.31 -7.77
C LEU A 356 -9.95 -26.17 -9.28
N THR A 357 -10.79 -25.46 -10.04
CA THR A 357 -10.71 -25.40 -11.50
C THR A 357 -9.88 -24.24 -12.07
N GLY A 358 -9.12 -23.53 -11.23
CA GLY A 358 -8.02 -22.66 -11.68
C GLY A 358 -8.27 -21.14 -11.61
N GLY A 359 -9.19 -20.68 -10.76
CA GLY A 359 -9.31 -19.25 -10.42
C GLY A 359 -8.27 -18.77 -9.39
N ASP A 360 -8.33 -17.49 -9.02
CA ASP A 360 -7.57 -16.94 -7.88
C ASP A 360 -8.10 -17.57 -6.58
N LYS A 361 -7.36 -18.58 -6.09
CA LYS A 361 -7.73 -19.36 -4.92
C LYS A 361 -7.71 -18.51 -3.64
N VAL A 362 -6.81 -17.54 -3.57
CA VAL A 362 -6.73 -16.61 -2.44
C VAL A 362 -8.01 -15.79 -2.39
N ALA A 363 -8.34 -15.09 -3.48
CA ALA A 363 -9.54 -14.25 -3.53
C ALA A 363 -10.83 -15.03 -3.25
N ALA A 364 -10.94 -16.26 -3.74
CA ALA A 364 -12.09 -17.12 -3.49
C ALA A 364 -12.24 -17.48 -1.99
N VAL A 365 -11.12 -17.81 -1.33
CA VAL A 365 -11.11 -18.13 0.10
C VAL A 365 -11.39 -16.90 0.95
N GLU A 366 -10.78 -15.75 0.63
CA GLU A 366 -11.01 -14.50 1.36
C GLU A 366 -12.47 -14.05 1.28
N LYS A 367 -13.10 -14.18 0.10
CA LYS A 367 -14.53 -13.90 -0.09
C LYS A 367 -15.40 -14.77 0.80
N LEU A 368 -15.15 -16.09 0.81
CA LEU A 368 -15.86 -17.03 1.68
C LEU A 368 -15.67 -16.70 3.16
N ALA A 369 -14.45 -16.39 3.57
CA ALA A 369 -14.14 -16.00 4.94
C ALA A 369 -14.90 -14.74 5.36
N HIS A 370 -15.00 -13.75 4.47
CA HIS A 370 -15.77 -12.54 4.70
C HIS A 370 -17.28 -12.83 4.82
N GLU A 371 -17.87 -13.56 3.87
CA GLU A 371 -19.30 -13.89 3.86
C GLU A 371 -19.71 -14.67 5.11
N MET A 372 -18.88 -15.62 5.55
CA MET A 372 -19.11 -16.40 6.77
C MET A 372 -18.67 -15.68 8.04
N ARG A 373 -18.04 -14.49 7.95
CA ARG A 373 -17.41 -13.80 9.10
C ARG A 373 -16.47 -14.73 9.90
N ARG A 374 -15.61 -15.47 9.19
CA ARG A 374 -14.63 -16.43 9.74
C ARG A 374 -13.21 -16.01 9.39
N GLY A 375 -12.24 -16.60 10.09
CA GLY A 375 -10.84 -16.49 9.68
C GLY A 375 -10.58 -17.32 8.42
N THR A 376 -9.76 -16.81 7.51
CA THR A 376 -9.40 -17.51 6.28
C THR A 376 -8.76 -18.87 6.54
N TYR A 377 -7.96 -18.99 7.60
CA TYR A 377 -7.41 -20.27 8.02
C TYR A 377 -8.49 -21.32 8.35
N GLU A 378 -9.61 -20.91 8.97
CA GLU A 378 -10.73 -21.81 9.28
C GLU A 378 -11.40 -22.31 8.00
N VAL A 379 -11.58 -21.43 7.02
CA VAL A 379 -12.16 -21.77 5.72
C VAL A 379 -11.27 -22.76 4.96
N ILE A 380 -9.96 -22.52 4.92
CA ILE A 380 -9.03 -23.44 4.24
C ILE A 380 -9.01 -24.82 4.93
N CYS A 381 -8.96 -24.86 6.26
CA CYS A 381 -9.07 -26.12 7.00
C CYS A 381 -10.37 -26.85 6.67
N ARG A 382 -11.48 -26.12 6.54
CA ARG A 382 -12.79 -26.72 6.21
C ARG A 382 -12.84 -27.25 4.78
N ILE A 383 -12.27 -26.53 3.82
CA ILE A 383 -12.11 -27.00 2.44
C ILE A 383 -11.33 -28.32 2.42
N GLN A 384 -10.20 -28.40 3.12
CA GLN A 384 -9.40 -29.64 3.20
C GLN A 384 -10.21 -30.79 3.80
N TYR A 385 -10.93 -30.53 4.89
CA TYR A 385 -11.80 -31.51 5.53
C TYR A 385 -12.90 -32.03 4.59
N LEU A 386 -13.62 -31.13 3.91
CA LEU A 386 -14.76 -31.48 3.05
C LEU A 386 -14.36 -32.18 1.75
N THR A 387 -13.15 -31.93 1.26
CA THR A 387 -12.68 -32.47 -0.02
C THR A 387 -11.85 -33.73 0.12
N ASN A 388 -11.41 -34.04 1.33
CA ASN A 388 -10.34 -35.01 1.59
C ASN A 388 -9.11 -34.79 0.68
N SER A 389 -8.96 -33.57 0.17
CA SER A 389 -8.04 -33.25 -0.90
C SER A 389 -6.78 -32.67 -0.30
N SER A 390 -5.66 -33.32 -0.57
CA SER A 390 -4.30 -32.85 -0.28
C SER A 390 -3.89 -31.69 -1.19
N THR A 391 -4.84 -30.91 -1.73
CA THR A 391 -4.54 -29.78 -2.60
C THR A 391 -3.75 -28.74 -1.82
N LYS A 392 -2.49 -28.60 -2.23
CA LYS A 392 -1.31 -28.06 -1.55
C LYS A 392 -1.32 -26.56 -1.24
N LEU A 393 -2.45 -25.99 -0.82
CA LEU A 393 -2.46 -24.58 -0.38
C LEU A 393 -1.68 -24.40 0.94
N MET A 394 -1.38 -25.49 1.67
CA MET A 394 -0.91 -25.43 3.06
C MET A 394 0.20 -26.43 3.46
N ASP A 395 1.04 -26.97 2.58
CA ASP A 395 2.09 -27.94 2.99
C ASP A 395 3.14 -27.37 4.00
N SER A 396 2.97 -26.16 4.55
CA SER A 396 3.79 -25.64 5.66
C SER A 396 3.05 -24.78 6.71
N ILE A 397 1.70 -24.78 6.83
CA ILE A 397 0.99 -23.89 7.80
C ILE A 397 0.84 -24.54 9.19
N ASP A 398 1.60 -25.59 9.52
CA ASP A 398 1.61 -26.10 10.89
C ASP A 398 2.28 -25.07 11.83
N PRO A 399 1.55 -24.46 12.79
CA PRO A 399 2.13 -23.55 13.78
C PRO A 399 2.78 -24.33 14.94
N ALA A 400 2.78 -25.67 14.93
CA ALA A 400 3.28 -26.50 16.00
C ALA A 400 4.72 -27.01 15.82
N SER A 401 5.38 -26.76 14.68
CA SER A 401 6.82 -27.01 14.56
C SER A 401 7.58 -25.70 14.80
N PRO A 402 8.13 -25.44 16.00
CA PRO A 402 9.32 -24.62 16.09
C PRO A 402 10.33 -25.24 15.13
N SER A 403 10.96 -24.42 14.31
CA SER A 403 12.12 -24.83 13.55
C SER A 403 13.21 -25.27 14.54
N ASP A 404 13.22 -26.55 14.88
CA ASP A 404 14.44 -27.26 15.23
C ASP A 404 15.26 -27.36 13.94
N VAL A 405 16.11 -26.36 13.73
CA VAL A 405 17.56 -26.39 13.42
C VAL A 405 18.00 -24.98 13.08
#